data_AF-T0TTF6-F1
#
_entry.id   AF-T0TTF6-F1
#
_cell.length_a   1.000
_cell.length_b   1.000
_cell.length_c   1.000
_cell.angle_alpha   90.00
_cell.angle_beta   90.00
_cell.angle_gamma   90.00
#
_symmetry.space_group_name_H-M   'P 1'
#
loop_
_entity.id
_entity.type
_entity.pdbx_description
1 polymer ?
#
loop_
_entity_poly.entity_id
_entity_poly.type
_entity_poly.pdbx_seq_one_letter_code
_entity_poly.pdbx_strand_id
1 'polypeptide(L)' 'MYQALYRKYRSQTFGEMVGQKVISTTLRQAVESGKISHAYLFSGPRGTGKTSAAKILLKQ' A
#
# COMPACT_ATOMS: atom_id res chain seq x y z
N MET A 1 10.54 -24.19 7.08
CA MET A 1 11.00 -23.44 5.89
C MET A 1 11.35 -22.02 6.31
N TYR A 2 12.57 -21.55 6.06
CA TYR A 2 13.01 -20.20 6.42
C TYR A 2 12.32 -19.14 5.54
N GLN A 3 11.72 -18.11 6.15
CA GLN A 3 11.11 -16.98 5.44
C GLN A 3 11.87 -15.70 5.76
N ALA A 4 12.31 -14.98 4.72
CA ALA A 4 12.99 -13.70 4.88
C ALA A 4 12.07 -12.67 5.57
N LEU A 5 12.62 -11.90 6.52
CA LEU A 5 11.85 -10.97 7.36
C LEU A 5 11.05 -9.96 6.53
N TYR A 6 11.64 -9.38 5.48
CA TYR A 6 10.93 -8.42 4.63
C TYR A 6 9.71 -9.02 3.89
N ARG A 7 9.68 -10.35 3.72
CA ARG A 7 8.51 -11.05 3.16
C ARG A 7 7.46 -11.30 4.24
N LYS A 8 7.92 -11.64 5.45
CA LYS A 8 7.05 -11.90 6.61
C LYS A 8 6.31 -10.63 7.06
N TYR A 9 6.99 -9.49 7.07
CA TYR A 9 6.47 -8.21 7.56
C TYR A 9 6.04 -7.25 6.45
N ARG A 10 5.83 -7.75 5.23
CA ARG A 10 5.29 -6.91 4.15
C ARG A 10 3.83 -6.60 4.46
N SER A 11 3.50 -5.31 4.62
CA SER A 11 2.13 -4.84 4.84
C SER A 11 1.15 -5.43 3.83
N GLN A 12 0.05 -5.97 4.32
CA GLN A 12 -1.05 -6.55 3.54
C GLN A 12 -2.27 -5.64 3.48
N THR A 13 -2.37 -4.66 4.38
CA THR A 13 -3.46 -3.69 4.45
C THR A 13 -2.93 -2.26 4.55
N PHE A 14 -3.76 -1.27 4.22
CA PHE A 14 -3.39 0.15 4.35
C PHE A 14 -3.09 0.55 5.80
N GLY A 15 -3.71 -0.12 6.78
CA GLY A 15 -3.45 0.11 8.21
C GLY A 15 -2.07 -0.36 8.68
N GLU A 16 -1.46 -1.32 8.00
CA GLU A 16 -0.12 -1.84 8.31
C GLU A 16 1.00 -1.04 7.66
N MET A 17 0.69 0.01 6.88
CA MET A 17 1.71 0.87 6.28
C MET A 17 2.27 1.85 7.31
N VAL A 18 3.59 1.77 7.54
CA VAL A 18 4.28 2.65 8.48
C VAL A 18 4.74 3.94 7.78
N GLY A 19 4.53 5.09 8.42
CA GLY A 19 5.05 6.39 7.99
C GLY A 19 4.33 7.06 6.81
N GLN A 20 3.26 6.45 6.27
CA GLN A 20 2.55 6.92 5.08
C GLN A 20 1.05 7.18 5.34
N LYS A 21 0.73 7.81 6.48
CA LYS A 21 -0.66 7.95 6.98
C LYS A 21 -1.59 8.66 6.00
N VAL A 22 -1.12 9.73 5.35
CA VAL A 22 -1.94 10.50 4.39
C VAL A 22 -2.31 9.61 3.21
N ILE A 23 -1.32 8.97 2.59
CA ILE A 23 -1.52 8.10 1.43
C ILE A 23 -2.41 6.90 1.76
N SER A 24 -2.16 6.22 2.89
CA SER A 24 -2.95 5.06 3.28
C SER A 24 -4.41 5.43 3.55
N THR A 25 -4.66 6.60 4.16
CA THR A 25 -6.03 7.09 4.41
C THR A 25 -6.74 7.48 3.12
N THR A 26 -6.09 8.23 2.23
CA THR A 26 -6.67 8.65 0.95
C THR A 26 -7.05 7.47 0.08
N LEU A 27 -6.16 6.48 -0.05
CA LEU A 27 -6.42 5.29 -0.86
C LEU A 27 -7.52 4.42 -0.24
N ARG A 28 -7.51 4.25 1.08
CA ARG A 28 -8.58 3.55 1.79
C ARG A 28 -9.95 4.20 1.54
N GLN A 29 -10.04 5.53 1.69
CA GLN A 29 -11.29 6.25 1.43
C GLN A 29 -11.73 6.17 -0.04
N ALA A 30 -10.78 6.21 -0.99
CA ALA A 30 -11.09 6.06 -2.41
C ALA A 30 -11.71 4.69 -2.72
N VAL A 31 -11.19 3.62 -2.10
CA VAL A 31 -11.76 2.27 -2.20
C VAL A 31 -13.13 2.19 -1.51
N GLU A 32 -13.24 2.64 -0.26
CA GLU A 32 -14.50 2.59 0.51
C GLU A 32 -15.63 3.39 -0.14
N SER A 33 -15.30 4.47 -0.84
CA SER A 33 -16.28 5.31 -1.55
C SER A 33 -16.53 4.91 -3.01
N GLY A 34 -15.84 3.88 -3.53
CA GLY A 34 -15.90 3.48 -4.93
C GLY A 34 -15.33 4.52 -5.92
N LYS A 35 -14.64 5.55 -5.42
CA LYS A 35 -14.07 6.65 -6.21
C LYS A 35 -12.61 6.36 -6.60
N ILE A 36 -12.38 5.20 -7.21
CA ILE A 36 -11.06 4.80 -7.68
C ILE A 36 -10.74 5.53 -9.00
N SER A 37 -9.56 6.13 -9.06
CA SER A 37 -9.08 6.81 -10.28
C SER A 37 -8.64 5.80 -11.33
N HIS A 38 -8.68 6.21 -12.60
CA HIS A 38 -8.28 5.34 -13.72
C HIS A 38 -6.83 4.85 -13.62
N ALA A 39 -5.92 5.67 -13.07
CA ALA A 39 -4.52 5.34 -12.90
C ALA A 39 -3.92 5.99 -11.65
N TYR A 40 -2.91 5.33 -11.05
CA TYR A 40 -2.15 5.82 -9.92
C TYR A 40 -0.65 5.72 -10.19
N LEU A 41 0.09 6.81 -9.95
CA LEU A 41 1.55 6.84 -10.00
C LEU A 41 2.13 6.84 -8.58
N PHE A 42 2.85 5.78 -8.22
CA PHE A 42 3.58 5.70 -6.96
C PHE A 42 5.05 6.02 -7.18
N SER A 43 5.55 7.14 -6.65
CA SER A 43 6.93 7.63 -6.84
C SER A 43 7.71 7.75 -5.52
N GLY A 44 9.05 7.77 -5.61
CA GLY A 44 9.96 7.94 -4.46
C GLY A 44 11.09 6.89 -4.32
N PRO A 45 12.01 7.05 -3.35
CA PRO A 45 13.21 6.21 -3.16
C PRO A 45 12.95 4.71 -2.98
N ARG A 46 13.92 3.84 -3.28
CA ARG A 46 13.76 2.38 -3.11
C ARG A 46 13.42 2.03 -1.65
N GLY A 47 12.51 1.07 -1.46
CA GLY A 47 12.12 0.59 -0.12
C GLY A 47 10.98 1.36 0.56
N THR A 48 10.50 2.49 0.03
CA THR A 48 9.46 3.33 0.65
C THR A 48 8.02 2.79 0.60
N GLY A 49 7.83 1.52 0.20
CA GLY A 49 6.51 0.88 0.21
C GLY A 49 5.63 1.10 -1.03
N LYS A 50 6.10 1.78 -2.09
CA LYS A 50 5.35 2.05 -3.34
C LYS A 50 4.66 0.81 -3.93
N THR A 51 5.44 -0.23 -4.24
CA THR A 51 4.91 -1.47 -4.81
C THR A 51 4.06 -2.25 -3.80
N SER A 52 4.25 -2.04 -2.50
CA SER A 52 3.38 -2.64 -1.48
C SER A 52 2.02 -1.94 -1.46
N ALA A 53 1.98 -0.60 -1.46
CA ALA A 53 0.75 0.18 -1.53
C ALA A 53 -0.07 -0.17 -2.79
N ALA A 54 0.57 -0.26 -3.95
CA ALA A 54 -0.07 -0.68 -5.19
C ALA A 54 -0.68 -2.11 -5.07
N LYS A 55 0.04 -3.05 -4.45
CA LYS A 55 -0.48 -4.42 -4.24
C LYS A 55 -1.64 -4.47 -3.25
N ILE A 56 -1.62 -3.63 -2.22
CA ILE A 56 -2.71 -3.53 -1.25
C ILE A 56 -3.96 -2.96 -1.96
N LEU A 57 -3.78 -1.91 -2.77
CA LEU A 57 -4.87 -1.29 -3.54
C LEU A 57 -5.54 -2.28 -4.51
N LEU A 58 -4.78 -3.19 -5.13
CA LEU A 58 -5.34 -4.21 -6.03
C LEU A 58 -6.06 -5.36 -5.31
N LYS A 59 -5.86 -5.49 -3.99
CA LYS A 59 -6.48 -6.56 -3.17
C LYS A 59 -7.78 -6.12 -2.52
N GLN A 60 -8.00 -4.83 -2.33
CA GLN A 60 -9.21 -4.26 -1.72
C GLN A 60 -10.15 -3.78 -2.83
#